data_AF-A0A939IKP5-F1
#
_entry.id   AF-A0A939IKP5-F1
#
_cell.length_a   1.000
_cell.length_b   1.000
_cell.length_c   1.000
_cell.angle_alpha   90.00
_cell.angle_beta   90.00
_cell.angle_gamma   90.00
#
_symmetry.space_group_name_H-M   'P 1'
#
loop_
_entity.id
_entity.type
_entity.pdbx_description
1 polymer ?
#
loop_
_entity_poly.entity_id
_entity_poly.type
_entity_poly.pdbx_seq_one_letter_code
_entity_poly.pdbx_strand_id
1 'polypeptide(L)'
;MTATAITRCLRFTAVSGLLLLIAPVLSTQAQQPDSRFQRVVTALQEGPESERRLFARAALTLLAELYMAEADLARHEARKPGGPGDASRWAMAVDQFSAEVLQLSQGLESAGELGLTPGRGVAPVVVTVGGQRVMLSHPRASEQSAYEQAVLESFCAGGRCARLLPSVGQAGPIPVTRQTVKVDWAFSGEGLACAFDGVSLRFSAGGPVSQVRGLCEQFHQELASLQLEMRWQTGQQVPIDWRELRIERRANDPEHIVRLNRPGDILLLRLPLLASNAGLFNAVGPWLRRRVEGESDVVLAIDAADYGLGN
;
A
#
# COMPACT_ATOMS: atom_id res chain seq x y z
N MET A 1 -45.72 -60.62 30.39
CA MET A 1 -47.16 -60.59 30.73
C MET A 1 -47.45 -59.22 31.34
N THR A 2 -47.66 -58.21 30.50
CA THR A 2 -48.95 -57.75 29.92
C THR A 2 -49.85 -57.04 30.94
N ALA A 3 -49.93 -55.72 30.81
CA ALA A 3 -51.15 -54.96 31.10
C ALA A 3 -51.18 -53.69 30.25
N THR A 4 -52.24 -53.62 29.46
CA THR A 4 -52.66 -52.61 28.49
C THR A 4 -53.21 -51.37 29.21
N ALA A 5 -53.02 -50.17 28.63
CA ALA A 5 -53.87 -49.02 28.91
C ALA A 5 -54.09 -48.18 27.65
N ILE A 6 -55.37 -47.97 27.34
CA ILE A 6 -55.92 -47.16 26.25
C ILE A 6 -56.05 -45.72 26.76
N THR A 7 -55.63 -44.69 26.00
CA THR A 7 -56.19 -43.33 26.12
C THR A 7 -56.11 -42.54 24.81
N ARG A 8 -57.32 -42.23 24.31
CA ARG A 8 -57.83 -41.15 23.46
C ARG A 8 -56.91 -40.00 22.97
N CYS A 9 -57.06 -39.75 21.66
CA CYS A 9 -57.32 -38.49 20.94
C CYS A 9 -56.63 -37.18 21.38
N LEU A 10 -55.97 -36.48 20.43
CA LEU A 10 -56.35 -35.10 20.05
C LEU A 10 -55.64 -34.62 18.75
N ARG A 11 -56.47 -34.21 17.78
CA ARG A 11 -56.38 -33.08 16.81
C ARG A 11 -55.04 -32.79 16.08
N PHE A 12 -55.05 -33.08 14.77
CA PHE A 12 -54.16 -32.51 13.76
C PHE A 12 -54.55 -31.05 13.45
N THR A 13 -53.65 -30.11 13.72
CA THR A 13 -53.67 -28.76 13.12
C THR A 13 -52.52 -28.67 12.12
N ALA A 14 -52.88 -28.40 10.87
CA ALA A 14 -51.95 -28.16 9.77
C ALA A 14 -51.17 -26.85 10.02
N VAL A 15 -49.84 -26.94 9.97
CA VAL A 15 -48.96 -25.77 9.82
C VAL A 15 -48.22 -25.95 8.50
N SER A 16 -48.60 -25.13 7.52
CA SER A 16 -47.93 -25.01 6.23
C SER A 16 -46.48 -24.62 6.44
N GLY A 17 -45.57 -25.57 6.18
CA GLY A 17 -44.13 -25.35 6.16
C GLY A 17 -43.73 -24.57 4.91
N LEU A 18 -43.46 -23.28 5.08
CA LEU A 18 -42.78 -22.43 4.10
C LEU A 18 -41.30 -22.87 4.07
N LEU A 19 -40.93 -23.68 3.07
CA LEU A 19 -39.54 -24.03 2.78
C LEU A 19 -38.80 -22.77 2.30
N LEU A 20 -38.11 -22.09 3.22
CA LEU A 20 -37.09 -21.11 2.88
C LEU A 20 -35.83 -21.85 2.43
N LEU A 21 -35.60 -21.87 1.11
CA LEU A 21 -34.33 -22.23 0.51
C LEU A 21 -33.27 -21.21 0.94
N ILE A 22 -32.56 -21.49 2.03
CA ILE A 22 -31.35 -20.78 2.40
C ILE A 22 -30.27 -21.25 1.43
N ALA A 23 -30.09 -20.52 0.34
CA ALA A 23 -28.90 -20.68 -0.50
C ALA A 23 -27.66 -20.40 0.37
N PRO A 24 -26.65 -21.29 0.40
CA PRO A 24 -25.41 -20.96 1.06
C PRO A 24 -24.77 -19.81 0.27
N VAL A 25 -24.77 -18.63 0.87
CA VAL A 25 -23.90 -17.54 0.42
C VAL A 25 -22.49 -18.05 0.66
N LEU A 26 -21.88 -18.61 -0.38
CA LEU A 26 -20.44 -18.80 -0.47
C LEU A 26 -19.84 -17.40 -0.39
N SER A 27 -19.54 -16.98 0.83
CA SER A 27 -18.67 -15.85 1.10
C SER A 27 -17.31 -16.22 0.54
N THR A 28 -17.09 -15.89 -0.73
CA THR A 28 -15.76 -15.81 -1.31
C THR A 28 -15.04 -14.72 -0.52
N GLN A 29 -14.36 -15.11 0.56
CA GLN A 29 -13.36 -14.25 1.18
C GLN A 29 -12.35 -13.98 0.07
N ALA A 30 -12.42 -12.78 -0.51
CA ALA A 30 -11.39 -12.29 -1.40
C ALA A 30 -10.08 -12.37 -0.60
N GLN A 31 -9.26 -13.36 -0.94
CA GLN A 31 -7.96 -13.57 -0.33
C GLN A 31 -7.19 -12.27 -0.56
N GLN A 32 -6.94 -11.53 0.51
CA GLN A 32 -6.18 -10.28 0.40
C GLN A 32 -4.83 -10.62 -0.22
N PRO A 33 -4.39 -9.90 -1.25
CA PRO A 33 -3.10 -10.17 -1.86
C PRO A 33 -2.00 -9.95 -0.82
N ASP A 34 -1.11 -10.95 -0.68
CA ASP A 34 -0.04 -10.95 0.33
C ASP A 34 0.85 -9.70 0.19
N SER A 35 1.19 -9.06 1.31
CA SER A 35 2.07 -7.87 1.34
C SER A 35 3.46 -8.20 0.78
N ARG A 36 4.24 -7.20 0.34
CA ARG A 36 5.63 -7.42 -0.13
C ARG A 36 6.45 -8.18 0.91
N PHE A 37 6.25 -7.84 2.17
CA PHE A 37 6.86 -8.51 3.31
C PHE A 37 6.47 -9.99 3.38
N GLN A 38 5.17 -10.31 3.29
CA GLN A 38 4.68 -11.69 3.28
C GLN A 38 5.19 -12.50 2.08
N ARG A 39 5.31 -11.88 0.90
CA ARG A 39 5.90 -12.54 -0.29
C ARG A 39 7.37 -12.88 -0.10
N VAL A 40 8.16 -11.96 0.47
CA VAL A 40 9.58 -12.21 0.78
C VAL A 40 9.71 -13.32 1.82
N VAL A 41 8.89 -13.30 2.88
CA VAL A 41 8.87 -14.35 3.90
C VAL A 41 8.51 -15.71 3.29
N THR A 42 7.54 -15.75 2.39
CA THR A 42 7.13 -16.97 1.68
C THR A 42 8.28 -17.50 0.80
N ALA A 43 8.92 -16.64 0.01
CA ALA A 43 10.08 -17.02 -0.80
C ALA A 43 11.26 -17.52 0.07
N LEU A 44 11.46 -16.91 1.24
CA LEU A 44 12.51 -17.30 2.17
C LEU A 44 12.24 -18.66 2.82
N GLN A 45 11.01 -19.18 2.89
CA GLN A 45 10.74 -20.50 3.48
C GLN A 45 11.54 -21.60 2.78
N GLU A 46 11.64 -21.51 1.45
CA GLU A 46 12.38 -22.44 0.60
C GLU A 46 13.80 -21.95 0.27
N GLY A 47 14.16 -20.74 0.73
CA GLY A 47 15.44 -20.10 0.48
C GLY A 47 16.60 -20.64 1.33
N PRO A 48 17.84 -20.20 1.03
CA PRO A 48 19.01 -20.55 1.82
C PRO A 48 18.86 -20.18 3.30
N GLU A 49 19.37 -21.04 4.18
CA GLU A 49 19.28 -20.81 5.62
C GLU A 49 19.98 -19.52 6.07
N SER A 50 21.07 -19.15 5.41
CA SER A 50 21.77 -17.88 5.65
C SER A 50 20.89 -16.66 5.36
N GLU A 51 20.05 -16.72 4.32
CA GLU A 51 19.10 -15.64 3.99
C GLU A 51 17.96 -15.59 5.01
N ARG A 52 17.44 -16.75 5.45
CA ARG A 52 16.46 -16.82 6.54
C ARG A 52 17.01 -16.24 7.84
N ARG A 53 18.24 -16.59 8.23
CA ARG A 53 18.89 -16.08 9.46
C ARG A 53 19.12 -14.57 9.39
N LEU A 54 19.56 -14.07 8.26
CA LEU A 54 19.73 -12.64 8.03
C LEU A 54 18.40 -11.87 8.14
N PHE A 55 17.35 -12.37 7.50
CA PHE A 55 16.01 -11.78 7.60
C PHE A 55 15.51 -11.78 9.03
N ALA A 56 15.60 -12.92 9.73
CA ALA A 56 15.17 -13.05 11.11
C ALA A 56 15.94 -12.08 12.03
N ARG A 57 17.24 -11.89 11.83
CA ARG A 57 18.03 -10.92 12.60
C ARG A 57 17.52 -9.50 12.39
N ALA A 58 17.33 -9.08 11.14
CA ALA A 58 16.81 -7.74 10.84
C ALA A 58 15.43 -7.53 11.48
N ALA A 59 14.54 -8.50 11.33
CA ALA A 59 13.18 -8.45 11.86
C ALA A 59 13.13 -8.36 13.39
N LEU A 60 13.86 -9.24 14.09
CA LEU A 60 13.85 -9.31 15.55
C LEU A 60 14.56 -8.12 16.19
N THR A 61 15.68 -7.65 15.61
CA THR A 61 16.38 -6.47 16.13
C THR A 61 15.51 -5.22 16.06
N LEU A 62 14.90 -4.94 14.90
CA LEU A 62 14.01 -3.78 14.74
C LEU A 62 12.77 -3.90 15.65
N LEU A 63 12.23 -5.11 15.82
CA LEU A 63 11.10 -5.34 16.71
C LEU A 63 11.46 -5.02 18.16
N ALA A 64 12.62 -5.49 18.63
CA ALA A 64 13.10 -5.20 19.97
C ALA A 64 13.27 -3.69 20.21
N GLU A 65 13.90 -2.98 19.27
CA GLU A 65 14.08 -1.52 19.35
C GLU A 65 12.76 -0.77 19.46
N LEU A 66 11.75 -1.17 18.68
CA LEU A 66 10.41 -0.58 18.74
C LEU A 66 9.73 -0.79 20.09
N TYR A 67 9.78 -2.01 20.63
CA TYR A 67 9.19 -2.29 21.93
C TYR A 67 9.94 -1.58 23.07
N MET A 68 11.27 -1.42 22.99
CA MET A 68 12.04 -0.61 23.94
C MET A 68 11.59 0.86 23.92
N ALA A 69 11.39 1.44 22.74
CA ALA A 69 10.91 2.82 22.60
C ALA A 69 9.49 3.00 23.18
N GLU A 70 8.62 2.00 23.02
CA GLU A 70 7.30 2.02 23.64
C GLU A 70 7.36 1.89 25.17
N ALA A 71 8.24 1.04 25.70
CA ALA A 71 8.48 0.96 27.15
C ALA A 71 8.96 2.30 27.71
N ASP A 72 9.89 2.97 27.03
CA ASP A 72 10.35 4.31 27.40
C ASP A 72 9.20 5.33 27.44
N LEU A 73 8.32 5.31 26.44
CA LEU A 73 7.13 6.17 26.41
C LEU A 73 6.20 5.90 27.61
N ALA A 74 5.93 4.64 27.92
CA ALA A 74 5.09 4.30 29.07
C ALA A 74 5.72 4.67 30.41
N ARG A 75 7.05 4.55 30.56
CA ARG A 75 7.76 5.05 31.77
C ARG A 75 7.62 6.57 31.89
N HIS A 76 7.68 7.29 30.78
CA HIS A 76 7.47 8.73 30.77
C HIS A 76 6.02 9.10 31.16
N GLU A 77 5.02 8.36 30.66
CA GLU A 77 3.61 8.56 31.02
C GLU A 77 3.31 8.25 32.49
N ALA A 78 3.92 7.19 33.04
CA ALA A 78 3.77 6.82 34.44
C ALA A 78 4.28 7.90 35.41
N ARG A 79 5.22 8.75 34.97
CA ARG A 79 5.77 9.87 35.76
C ARG A 79 4.89 11.12 35.72
N LYS A 80 3.93 11.21 34.79
CA LYS A 80 3.05 12.38 34.68
C LYS A 80 2.02 12.37 35.81
N PRO A 81 1.70 13.54 36.42
CA PRO A 81 0.57 13.65 37.34
C PRO A 81 -0.73 13.21 36.65
N GLY A 82 -1.43 12.25 37.25
CA GLY A 82 -2.66 11.67 36.66
C GLY A 82 -2.41 10.63 35.55
N GLY A 83 -1.17 10.15 35.38
CA GLY A 83 -0.85 9.08 34.44
C GLY A 83 -1.50 7.73 34.80
N PRO A 84 -1.58 6.77 33.87
CA PRO A 84 -2.18 5.47 34.11
C PRO A 84 -1.39 4.70 35.18
N GLY A 85 -2.06 4.23 36.25
CA GLY A 85 -1.40 3.53 37.35
C GLY A 85 -0.67 2.23 36.95
N ASP A 86 -1.09 1.63 35.84
CA ASP A 86 -0.50 0.38 35.32
C ASP A 86 0.65 0.61 34.32
N ALA A 87 0.93 1.85 33.90
CA ALA A 87 1.92 2.16 32.87
C ALA A 87 3.33 1.68 33.25
N SER A 88 3.73 1.79 34.53
CA SER A 88 5.02 1.27 35.01
C SER A 88 5.13 -0.25 34.90
N ARG A 89 4.05 -0.98 35.22
CA ARG A 89 4.05 -2.45 35.15
C ARG A 89 4.08 -2.92 33.71
N TRP A 90 3.33 -2.25 32.84
CA TRP A 90 3.36 -2.51 31.41
C TRP A 90 4.76 -2.26 30.83
N ALA A 91 5.40 -1.13 31.15
CA ALA A 91 6.74 -0.83 30.69
C ALA A 91 7.76 -1.91 31.09
N MET A 92 7.71 -2.40 32.34
CA MET A 92 8.58 -3.49 32.79
C MET A 92 8.36 -4.80 32.00
N ALA A 93 7.12 -5.15 31.70
CA ALA A 93 6.82 -6.34 30.92
C ALA A 93 7.30 -6.22 29.47
N VAL A 94 7.16 -5.04 28.88
CA VAL A 94 7.64 -4.74 27.52
C VAL A 94 9.17 -4.73 27.45
N ASP A 95 9.84 -4.17 28.46
CA ASP A 95 11.30 -4.23 28.60
C ASP A 95 11.80 -5.67 28.64
N GLN A 96 11.18 -6.51 29.46
CA GLN A 96 11.54 -7.92 29.55
C GLN A 96 11.36 -8.63 28.21
N PHE A 97 10.22 -8.42 27.55
CA PHE A 97 9.95 -9.01 26.23
C PHE A 97 10.96 -8.55 25.17
N SER A 98 11.25 -7.23 25.10
CA SER A 98 12.21 -6.71 24.13
C SER A 98 13.63 -7.22 24.36
N ALA A 99 14.05 -7.39 25.61
CA ALA A 99 15.32 -8.01 25.96
C ALA A 99 15.38 -9.48 25.51
N GLU A 100 14.30 -10.25 25.70
CA GLU A 100 14.19 -11.63 25.23
C GLU A 100 14.28 -11.73 23.70
N VAL A 101 13.58 -10.84 22.98
CA VAL A 101 13.64 -10.77 21.50
C VAL A 101 15.04 -10.41 21.02
N LEU A 102 15.71 -9.46 21.67
CA LEU A 102 17.07 -9.05 21.30
C LEU A 102 18.07 -10.18 21.56
N GLN A 103 17.95 -10.88 22.69
CA GLN A 103 18.75 -12.07 22.98
C GLN A 103 18.54 -13.16 21.92
N LEU A 104 17.29 -13.38 21.49
CA LEU A 104 16.98 -14.32 20.42
C LEU A 104 17.67 -13.91 19.11
N SER A 105 17.61 -12.62 18.75
CA SER A 105 18.27 -12.08 17.54
C SER A 105 19.79 -12.28 17.55
N GLN A 106 20.43 -12.05 18.70
CA GLN A 106 21.88 -12.23 18.87
C GLN A 106 22.27 -13.72 18.83
N GLY A 107 21.42 -14.60 19.36
CA GLY A 107 21.61 -16.05 19.34
C GLY A 107 21.39 -16.70 17.98
N LEU A 108 20.92 -15.98 16.96
CA LEU A 108 20.57 -16.56 15.67
C LEU A 108 21.73 -17.20 14.89
N GLU A 109 23.01 -16.96 15.20
CA GLU A 109 24.10 -17.68 14.51
C GLU A 109 24.28 -19.11 15.06
N SER A 110 24.08 -19.28 16.37
CA SER A 110 24.26 -20.56 17.06
C SER A 110 22.94 -21.28 17.34
N ALA A 111 21.80 -20.64 17.04
CA ALA A 111 20.48 -21.21 17.20
C ALA A 111 20.29 -22.44 16.29
N GLY A 112 19.50 -23.41 16.80
CA GLY A 112 19.06 -24.59 16.07
C GLY A 112 18.13 -24.27 14.90
N GLU A 113 17.08 -25.07 14.72
CA GLU A 113 16.16 -24.90 13.58
C GLU A 113 15.47 -23.52 13.60
N LEU A 114 15.60 -22.80 12.48
CA LEU A 114 14.95 -21.52 12.21
C LEU A 114 13.79 -21.75 11.22
N GLY A 115 12.58 -21.40 11.66
CA GLY A 115 11.37 -21.42 10.84
C GLY A 115 10.81 -20.02 10.62
N LEU A 116 10.41 -19.72 9.39
CA LEU A 116 9.59 -18.55 9.07
C LEU A 116 8.21 -19.04 8.65
N THR A 117 7.17 -18.53 9.32
CA THR A 117 5.77 -18.85 8.98
C THR A 117 5.08 -17.58 8.48
N PRO A 118 4.68 -17.51 7.20
CA PRO A 118 3.95 -16.37 6.69
C PRO A 118 2.61 -16.23 7.39
N GLY A 119 2.22 -14.97 7.61
CA GLY A 119 0.86 -14.63 8.04
C GLY A 119 -0.17 -14.98 6.96
N ARG A 120 -1.43 -15.13 7.35
CA ARG A 120 -2.57 -15.20 6.42
C ARG A 120 -3.54 -14.07 6.73
N GLY A 121 -3.89 -13.26 5.74
CA GLY A 121 -4.73 -12.08 5.94
C GLY A 121 -4.08 -11.10 6.92
N VAL A 122 -4.75 -10.83 8.05
CA VAL A 122 -4.28 -9.91 9.09
C VAL A 122 -3.33 -10.54 10.12
N ALA A 123 -3.10 -11.86 10.06
CA ALA A 123 -2.18 -12.51 11.00
C ALA A 123 -0.72 -12.09 10.70
N PRO A 124 0.09 -11.76 11.71
CA PRO A 124 1.48 -11.38 11.51
C PRO A 124 2.32 -12.60 11.12
N VAL A 125 3.48 -12.34 10.51
CA VAL A 125 4.52 -13.35 10.29
C VAL A 125 5.06 -13.83 11.64
N VAL A 126 5.38 -15.12 11.73
CA VAL A 126 5.96 -15.72 12.94
C VAL A 126 7.36 -16.23 12.65
N VAL A 127 8.32 -15.80 13.47
CA VAL A 127 9.68 -16.36 13.51
C VAL A 127 9.72 -17.42 14.59
N THR A 128 10.23 -18.60 14.26
CA THR A 128 10.43 -19.71 15.20
C THR A 128 11.90 -20.05 15.29
N VAL A 129 12.47 -20.01 16.49
CA VAL A 129 13.89 -20.28 16.75
C VAL A 129 13.98 -21.25 17.93
N GLY A 130 14.47 -22.47 17.70
CA GLY A 130 14.63 -23.45 18.79
C GLY A 130 13.32 -23.73 19.57
N GLY A 131 12.17 -23.64 18.91
CA GLY A 131 10.84 -23.81 19.52
C GLY A 131 10.21 -22.53 20.11
N GLN A 132 10.98 -21.45 20.29
CA GLN A 132 10.43 -20.15 20.68
C GLN A 132 9.79 -19.47 19.47
N ARG A 133 8.58 -18.91 19.66
CA ARG A 133 7.80 -18.26 18.59
C ARG A 133 7.63 -16.79 18.89
N VAL A 134 8.02 -15.94 17.95
CA VAL A 134 7.85 -14.48 18.03
C VAL A 134 6.98 -14.02 16.87
N MET A 135 5.91 -13.29 17.19
CA MET A 135 5.07 -12.63 16.19
C MET A 135 5.72 -11.31 15.79
N LEU A 136 5.89 -11.09 14.49
CA LEU A 136 6.43 -9.86 13.92
C LEU A 136 5.33 -8.81 13.78
N SER A 137 4.81 -8.36 14.92
CA SER A 137 3.73 -7.38 15.02
C SER A 137 4.21 -6.12 15.73
N HIS A 138 4.02 -4.98 15.09
CA HIS A 138 4.25 -3.68 15.66
C HIS A 138 3.25 -3.42 16.82
N PRO A 139 3.68 -2.82 17.95
CA PRO A 139 2.80 -2.52 19.09
C PRO A 139 1.61 -1.61 18.74
N ARG A 140 1.77 -0.77 17.71
CA ARG A 140 0.71 0.03 17.08
C ARG A 140 0.37 -0.52 15.70
N ALA A 141 -0.85 -1.02 15.52
CA ALA A 141 -1.27 -1.64 14.26
C ALA A 141 -1.16 -0.71 13.03
N SER A 142 -1.37 0.61 13.20
CA SER A 142 -1.25 1.59 12.12
C SER A 142 0.17 1.74 11.57
N GLU A 143 1.18 1.39 12.36
CA GLU A 143 2.59 1.51 12.01
C GLU A 143 3.19 0.18 11.51
N GLN A 144 2.39 -0.90 11.41
CA GLN A 144 2.84 -2.21 10.98
C GLN A 144 3.53 -2.16 9.61
N SER A 145 2.95 -1.44 8.65
CA SER A 145 3.52 -1.32 7.30
C SER A 145 4.89 -0.64 7.29
N ALA A 146 5.11 0.34 8.18
CA ALA A 146 6.39 1.03 8.30
C ALA A 146 7.47 0.11 8.87
N TYR A 147 7.13 -0.69 9.90
CA TYR A 147 8.02 -1.72 10.42
C TYR A 147 8.39 -2.77 9.36
N GLU A 148 7.40 -3.32 8.66
CA GLU A 148 7.63 -4.31 7.61
C GLU A 148 8.57 -3.77 6.52
N GLN A 149 8.39 -2.52 6.12
CA GLN A 149 9.25 -1.85 5.15
C GLN A 149 10.68 -1.68 5.68
N ALA A 150 10.87 -1.23 6.92
CA ALA A 150 12.20 -1.08 7.53
C ALA A 150 12.96 -2.41 7.62
N VAL A 151 12.25 -3.51 7.94
CA VAL A 151 12.85 -4.85 7.94
C VAL A 151 13.31 -5.24 6.54
N LEU A 152 12.49 -5.00 5.51
CA LEU A 152 12.88 -5.28 4.13
C LEU A 152 14.09 -4.43 3.72
N GLU A 153 14.13 -3.15 4.03
CA GLU A 153 15.28 -2.29 3.71
C GLU A 153 16.57 -2.79 4.34
N SER A 154 16.52 -3.15 5.63
CA SER A 154 17.66 -3.72 6.36
C SER A 154 18.12 -5.06 5.77
N PHE A 155 17.18 -5.97 5.47
CA PHE A 155 17.48 -7.26 4.87
C PHE A 155 18.04 -7.14 3.44
N CYS A 156 17.40 -6.29 2.62
CA CYS A 156 17.72 -6.07 1.21
C CYS A 156 19.00 -5.25 1.00
N ALA A 157 19.55 -4.63 2.05
CA ALA A 157 20.81 -3.90 1.99
C ALA A 157 21.90 -4.77 1.33
N GLY A 158 22.58 -4.24 0.31
CA GLY A 158 23.58 -4.98 -0.46
C GLY A 158 23.04 -5.86 -1.60
N GLY A 159 21.80 -5.64 -2.06
CA GLY A 159 21.28 -6.21 -3.33
C GLY A 159 20.69 -7.62 -3.24
N ARG A 160 20.50 -8.16 -2.04
CA ARG A 160 20.07 -9.55 -1.81
C ARG A 160 18.65 -9.86 -2.29
N CYS A 161 17.78 -8.85 -2.27
CA CYS A 161 16.38 -9.00 -2.69
C CYS A 161 16.19 -9.08 -4.21
N ALA A 162 17.22 -8.81 -5.03
CA ALA A 162 17.13 -8.88 -6.49
C ALA A 162 16.79 -10.29 -7.02
N ARG A 163 17.07 -11.34 -6.22
CA ARG A 163 16.74 -12.74 -6.54
C ARG A 163 15.41 -13.21 -5.94
N LEU A 164 14.98 -12.60 -4.83
CA LEU A 164 13.76 -12.96 -4.09
C LEU A 164 12.52 -12.18 -4.57
N LEU A 165 12.75 -11.08 -5.28
CA LEU A 165 11.73 -10.31 -5.96
C LEU A 165 11.94 -10.53 -7.47
N PRO A 166 10.90 -10.88 -8.25
CA PRO A 166 11.04 -10.97 -9.71
C PRO A 166 11.63 -9.66 -10.22
N SER A 167 12.61 -9.77 -11.13
CA SER A 167 13.43 -8.66 -11.60
C SER A 167 12.59 -7.41 -11.81
N VAL A 168 12.77 -6.46 -10.89
CA VAL A 168 12.31 -5.09 -11.04
C VAL A 168 12.89 -4.63 -12.37
N GLY A 169 12.05 -4.41 -13.37
CA GLY A 169 12.45 -3.71 -14.58
C GLY A 169 13.03 -2.38 -14.13
N GLN A 170 14.36 -2.28 -14.14
CA GLN A 170 15.19 -1.15 -13.72
C GLN A 170 14.51 -0.22 -12.71
N ALA A 171 14.76 -0.45 -11.42
CA ALA A 171 14.54 0.59 -10.43
C ALA A 171 15.37 1.80 -10.88
N GLY A 172 14.70 2.78 -11.48
CA GLY A 172 15.29 4.08 -11.76
C GLY A 172 15.75 4.73 -10.45
N PRO A 173 16.50 5.83 -10.51
CA PRO A 173 16.71 6.62 -9.31
C PRO A 173 15.36 7.03 -8.70
N ILE A 174 15.26 7.06 -7.36
CA ILE A 174 14.15 7.72 -6.64
C ILE A 174 13.98 9.10 -7.30
N PRO A 175 12.79 9.48 -7.78
CA PRO A 175 12.58 10.78 -8.42
C PRO A 175 12.76 11.96 -7.47
N VAL A 176 14.00 12.31 -7.12
CA VAL A 176 14.28 13.52 -6.33
C VAL A 176 14.28 14.77 -7.21
N THR A 177 14.25 14.61 -8.53
CA THR A 177 14.28 15.70 -9.50
C THR A 177 12.89 15.89 -10.10
N ARG A 178 12.31 17.08 -9.92
CA ARG A 178 11.14 17.50 -10.71
C ARG A 178 11.49 17.31 -12.19
N GLN A 179 10.77 16.44 -12.88
CA GLN A 179 10.95 16.29 -14.33
C GLN A 179 10.77 17.65 -14.96
N THR A 180 11.77 18.18 -15.66
CA THR A 180 11.58 19.44 -16.39
C THR A 180 10.90 19.10 -17.70
N VAL A 181 9.65 19.54 -17.84
CA VAL A 181 8.88 19.34 -19.07
C VAL A 181 9.18 20.48 -20.05
N LYS A 182 9.52 20.12 -21.28
CA LYS A 182 9.58 21.05 -22.40
C LYS A 182 8.54 20.61 -23.43
N VAL A 183 7.48 21.41 -23.56
CA VAL A 183 6.40 21.14 -24.52
C VAL A 183 6.75 21.64 -25.91
N ASP A 184 6.31 20.91 -26.93
CA ASP A 184 6.36 21.33 -28.31
C ASP A 184 5.09 22.11 -28.66
N TRP A 185 5.25 23.25 -29.34
CA TRP A 185 4.13 24.12 -29.70
C TRP A 185 3.82 24.04 -31.20
N ALA A 186 2.54 23.94 -31.53
CA ALA A 186 2.01 24.04 -32.87
C ALA A 186 0.92 25.12 -32.96
N PHE A 187 0.91 25.84 -34.08
CA PHE A 187 -0.03 26.94 -34.36
C PHE A 187 -0.75 26.62 -35.67
N SER A 188 -2.08 26.67 -35.67
CA SER A 188 -2.89 26.45 -36.86
C SER A 188 -4.10 27.39 -36.89
N GLY A 189 -4.86 27.37 -38.00
CA GLY A 189 -6.11 28.11 -38.10
C GLY A 189 -7.19 27.64 -37.10
N GLU A 190 -7.05 26.42 -36.56
CA GLU A 190 -7.97 25.85 -35.56
C GLU A 190 -7.61 26.28 -34.13
N GLY A 191 -6.42 26.83 -33.92
CA GLY A 191 -5.96 27.33 -32.62
C GLY A 191 -4.55 26.89 -32.23
N LEU A 192 -4.29 26.91 -30.93
CA LEU A 192 -3.00 26.57 -30.32
C LEU A 192 -3.01 25.12 -29.88
N ALA A 193 -1.94 24.38 -30.14
CA ALA A 193 -1.74 23.07 -29.56
C ALA A 193 -0.36 22.98 -28.94
N CYS A 194 -0.28 22.28 -27.81
CA CYS A 194 1.00 21.89 -27.24
C CYS A 194 1.04 20.37 -27.06
N ALA A 195 2.24 19.79 -27.12
CA ALA A 195 2.43 18.37 -26.98
C ALA A 195 3.66 18.04 -26.15
N PHE A 196 3.57 16.93 -25.41
CA PHE A 196 4.70 16.32 -24.72
C PHE A 196 4.40 14.83 -24.52
N ASP A 197 5.39 13.99 -24.83
CA ASP A 197 5.36 12.56 -24.54
C ASP A 197 4.12 11.80 -25.10
N GLY A 198 3.68 12.18 -26.30
CA GLY A 198 2.52 11.58 -26.96
C GLY A 198 1.16 12.13 -26.50
N VAL A 199 1.12 13.08 -25.57
CA VAL A 199 -0.12 13.79 -25.20
C VAL A 199 -0.13 15.16 -25.86
N SER A 200 -1.24 15.54 -26.48
CA SER A 200 -1.45 16.89 -27.02
C SER A 200 -2.69 17.54 -26.42
N LEU A 201 -2.56 18.80 -26.00
CA LEU A 201 -3.66 19.64 -25.53
C LEU A 201 -3.93 20.74 -26.56
N ARG A 202 -5.17 20.81 -27.06
CA ARG A 202 -5.62 21.76 -28.08
C ARG A 202 -6.50 22.83 -27.47
N PHE A 203 -6.31 24.07 -27.91
CA PHE A 203 -7.01 25.25 -27.44
C PHE A 203 -7.64 25.99 -28.62
N SER A 204 -8.88 26.42 -28.43
CA SER A 204 -9.62 27.22 -29.39
C SER A 204 -8.90 28.53 -29.74
N ALA A 205 -9.10 29.01 -30.97
CA ALA A 205 -8.63 30.32 -31.38
C ALA A 205 -9.30 31.44 -30.55
N GLY A 206 -8.52 32.36 -29.99
CA GLY A 206 -9.01 33.58 -29.33
C GLY A 206 -8.70 33.75 -27.84
N GLY A 207 -8.18 32.72 -27.16
CA GLY A 207 -7.80 32.80 -25.74
C GLY A 207 -6.49 33.58 -25.47
N PRO A 208 -6.24 34.05 -24.23
CA PRO A 208 -5.00 34.74 -23.87
C PRO A 208 -3.79 33.82 -23.97
N VAL A 209 -2.89 34.07 -24.93
CA VAL A 209 -1.75 33.19 -25.24
C VAL A 209 -0.87 32.89 -24.02
N SER A 210 -0.65 33.86 -23.13
CA SER A 210 0.16 33.66 -21.92
C SER A 210 -0.48 32.68 -20.94
N GLN A 211 -1.80 32.76 -20.76
CA GLN A 211 -2.56 31.86 -19.89
C GLN A 211 -2.60 30.44 -20.47
N VAL A 212 -2.82 30.32 -21.78
CA VAL A 212 -2.78 29.04 -22.52
C VAL A 212 -1.42 28.37 -22.36
N ARG A 213 -0.32 29.13 -22.48
CA ARG A 213 1.04 28.60 -22.28
C ARG A 213 1.26 28.07 -20.88
N GLY A 214 0.96 28.88 -19.85
CA GLY A 214 1.14 28.47 -18.46
C GLY A 214 0.30 27.23 -18.11
N LEU A 215 -0.93 27.16 -18.62
CA LEU A 215 -1.81 26.02 -18.36
C LEU A 215 -1.33 24.74 -19.04
N CYS A 216 -0.87 24.84 -20.28
CA CYS A 216 -0.27 23.72 -20.98
C CYS A 216 0.98 23.18 -20.25
N GLU A 217 1.91 24.07 -19.89
CA GLU A 217 3.15 23.69 -19.20
C GLU A 217 2.82 23.03 -17.85
N GLN A 218 1.89 23.61 -17.09
CA GLN A 218 1.42 23.04 -15.83
C GLN A 218 0.79 21.65 -16.03
N PHE A 219 -0.08 21.48 -17.02
CA PHE A 219 -0.73 20.20 -17.32
C PHE A 219 0.30 19.10 -17.57
N HIS A 220 1.24 19.34 -18.49
CA HIS A 220 2.24 18.32 -18.81
C HIS A 220 3.22 18.10 -17.66
N GLN A 221 3.56 19.13 -16.89
CA GLN A 221 4.39 19.00 -15.69
C GLN A 221 3.73 18.10 -14.63
N GLU A 222 2.44 18.30 -14.37
CA GLU A 222 1.66 17.48 -13.43
C GLU A 222 1.54 16.03 -13.93
N LEU A 223 1.20 15.83 -15.21
CA LEU A 223 1.04 14.51 -15.80
C LEU A 223 2.35 13.71 -15.84
N ALA A 224 3.47 14.35 -16.19
CA ALA A 224 4.78 13.72 -16.23
C ALA A 224 5.24 13.33 -14.82
N SER A 225 5.05 14.20 -13.83
CA SER A 225 5.37 13.91 -12.42
C SER A 225 4.55 12.71 -11.91
N LEU A 226 3.24 12.69 -12.21
CA LEU A 226 2.38 11.58 -11.83
C LEU A 226 2.79 10.26 -12.51
N GLN A 227 3.04 10.28 -13.82
CA GLN A 227 3.49 9.11 -14.56
C GLN A 227 4.81 8.56 -14.00
N LEU A 228 5.78 9.43 -13.71
CA LEU A 228 7.07 9.02 -13.16
C LEU A 228 6.90 8.32 -11.81
N GLU A 229 6.14 8.93 -10.89
CA GLU A 229 5.88 8.32 -9.58
C GLU A 229 5.10 7.02 -9.70
N MET A 230 4.07 6.95 -10.54
CA MET A 230 3.30 5.72 -10.73
C MET A 230 4.14 4.59 -11.34
N ARG A 231 5.04 4.91 -12.27
CA ARG A 231 6.02 3.94 -12.80
C ARG A 231 6.99 3.49 -11.71
N TRP A 232 7.46 4.41 -10.87
CA TRP A 232 8.31 4.08 -9.74
C TRP A 232 7.60 3.12 -8.78
N GLN A 233 6.36 3.43 -8.39
CA GLN A 233 5.55 2.57 -7.51
C GLN A 233 5.27 1.19 -8.13
N THR A 234 4.97 1.15 -9.43
CA THR A 234 4.79 -0.12 -10.16
C THR A 234 6.08 -0.93 -10.17
N GLY A 235 7.24 -0.28 -10.36
CA GLY A 235 8.55 -0.91 -10.22
C GLY A 235 8.81 -1.45 -8.80
N GLN A 236 8.26 -0.80 -7.78
CA GLN A 236 8.26 -1.27 -6.38
C GLN A 236 7.16 -2.30 -6.08
N GLN A 237 6.45 -2.78 -7.10
CA GLN A 237 5.34 -3.75 -6.99
C GLN A 237 4.15 -3.26 -6.15
N VAL A 238 3.95 -1.94 -6.07
CA VAL A 238 2.73 -1.37 -5.48
C VAL A 238 1.61 -1.52 -6.51
N PRO A 239 0.54 -2.28 -6.21
CA PRO A 239 -0.54 -2.49 -7.15
C PRO A 239 -1.33 -1.19 -7.30
N ILE A 240 -1.55 -0.77 -8.55
CA ILE A 240 -2.42 0.36 -8.86
C ILE A 240 -3.82 -0.18 -9.16
N ASP A 241 -4.78 0.13 -8.30
CA ASP A 241 -6.19 -0.11 -8.59
C ASP A 241 -6.75 1.07 -9.36
N TRP A 242 -6.74 0.96 -10.68
CA TRP A 242 -7.22 2.01 -11.59
C TRP A 242 -8.69 2.41 -11.38
N ARG A 243 -9.50 1.60 -10.68
CA ARG A 243 -10.89 1.95 -10.35
C ARG A 243 -11.00 2.81 -9.10
N GLU A 244 -10.00 2.77 -8.24
CA GLU A 244 -9.94 3.48 -6.95
C GLU A 244 -8.98 4.65 -6.97
N LEU A 245 -8.20 4.77 -8.07
CA LEU A 245 -7.26 5.83 -8.33
C LEU A 245 -7.98 7.18 -8.33
N ARG A 246 -7.62 8.04 -7.38
CA ARG A 246 -8.18 9.39 -7.27
C ARG A 246 -7.21 10.36 -6.62
N ILE A 247 -7.37 11.63 -6.96
CA ILE A 247 -6.59 12.73 -6.39
C ILE A 247 -7.47 13.44 -5.36
N GLU A 248 -7.00 13.48 -4.12
CA GLU A 248 -7.66 14.11 -2.98
C GLU A 248 -6.87 15.36 -2.57
N ARG A 249 -7.59 16.46 -2.34
CA ARG A 249 -6.98 17.69 -1.80
C ARG A 249 -6.77 17.53 -0.30
N ARG A 250 -5.64 18.02 0.20
CA ARG A 250 -5.39 18.15 1.63
C ARG A 250 -5.73 19.57 2.08
N ALA A 251 -6.37 19.70 3.24
CA ALA A 251 -6.67 21.01 3.80
C ALA A 251 -5.35 21.73 4.16
N ASN A 252 -5.20 22.98 3.73
CA ASN A 252 -4.07 23.87 4.05
C ASN A 252 -2.69 23.39 3.54
N ASP A 253 -2.64 22.54 2.52
CA ASP A 253 -1.39 22.02 1.96
C ASP A 253 -1.38 22.15 0.42
N PRO A 254 -0.28 22.61 -0.21
CA PRO A 254 -0.16 22.64 -1.67
C PRO A 254 -0.02 21.24 -2.31
N GLU A 255 0.26 20.19 -1.52
CA GLU A 255 0.33 18.81 -1.97
C GLU A 255 -1.05 18.14 -2.00
N HIS A 256 -1.16 17.19 -2.92
CA HIS A 256 -2.35 16.39 -3.17
C HIS A 256 -2.02 14.92 -2.90
N ILE A 257 -2.98 14.21 -2.33
CA ILE A 257 -2.88 12.78 -2.08
C ILE A 257 -3.41 12.06 -3.31
N VAL A 258 -2.56 11.30 -3.99
CA VAL A 258 -3.01 10.37 -5.03
C VAL A 258 -3.15 9.01 -4.38
N ARG A 259 -4.38 8.52 -4.16
CA ARG A 259 -4.57 7.17 -3.64
C ARG A 259 -4.46 6.17 -4.76
N LEU A 260 -3.54 5.22 -4.65
CA LEU A 260 -3.23 4.24 -5.69
C LEU A 260 -4.15 3.02 -5.62
N ASN A 261 -4.62 2.64 -4.43
CA ASN A 261 -5.41 1.43 -4.22
C ASN A 261 -6.26 1.47 -2.93
N ARG A 262 -7.06 0.42 -2.69
CA ARG A 262 -7.86 0.27 -1.46
C ARG A 262 -7.04 0.09 -0.17
N PRO A 263 -5.91 -0.65 -0.16
CA PRO A 263 -5.02 -0.75 1.00
C PRO A 263 -4.54 0.59 1.55
N GLY A 264 -4.56 1.65 0.75
CA GLY A 264 -4.23 3.00 1.21
C GLY A 264 -2.84 3.46 0.81
N ASP A 265 -2.21 2.82 -0.19
CA ASP A 265 -0.97 3.34 -0.77
C ASP A 265 -1.25 4.70 -1.41
N ILE A 266 -0.42 5.68 -1.06
CA ILE A 266 -0.58 7.07 -1.47
C ILE A 266 0.71 7.64 -2.07
N LEU A 267 0.54 8.56 -3.02
CA LEU A 267 1.58 9.49 -3.44
C LEU A 267 1.26 10.90 -2.95
N LEU A 268 2.30 11.65 -2.61
CA LEU A 268 2.20 13.07 -2.33
C LEU A 268 2.79 13.85 -3.50
N LEU A 269 1.92 14.56 -4.23
CA LEU A 269 2.30 15.28 -5.44
C LEU A 269 1.61 16.63 -5.51
N ARG A 270 2.26 17.62 -6.13
CA ARG A 270 1.60 18.90 -6.44
C ARG A 270 0.86 18.78 -7.77
N LEU A 271 -0.44 18.50 -7.70
CA LEU A 271 -1.31 18.30 -8.87
C LEU A 271 -2.53 19.25 -8.88
N PRO A 272 -2.36 20.57 -8.73
CA PRO A 272 -3.49 21.50 -8.60
C PRO A 272 -4.44 21.51 -9.81
N LEU A 273 -3.95 21.30 -11.04
CA LEU A 273 -4.80 21.22 -12.22
C LEU A 273 -5.58 19.90 -12.25
N LEU A 274 -4.89 18.76 -12.13
CA LEU A 274 -5.55 17.45 -12.20
C LEU A 274 -6.49 17.22 -11.01
N ALA A 275 -6.16 17.73 -9.82
CA ALA A 275 -7.02 17.66 -8.63
C ALA A 275 -8.23 18.61 -8.67
N SER A 276 -8.15 19.69 -9.45
CA SER A 276 -9.29 20.59 -9.66
C SER A 276 -10.19 20.15 -10.81
N ASN A 277 -9.73 19.22 -11.63
CA ASN A 277 -10.43 18.77 -12.81
C ASN A 277 -10.48 17.24 -12.91
N ALA A 278 -11.41 16.62 -12.17
CA ALA A 278 -11.58 15.18 -12.17
C ALA A 278 -11.93 14.63 -13.57
N GLY A 279 -12.62 15.41 -14.41
CA GLY A 279 -12.91 15.05 -15.80
C GLY A 279 -11.64 14.89 -16.63
N LEU A 280 -10.73 15.87 -16.54
CA LEU A 280 -9.43 15.82 -17.20
C LEU A 280 -8.58 14.66 -16.69
N PHE A 281 -8.57 14.44 -15.38
CA PHE A 281 -7.84 13.30 -14.79
C PHE A 281 -8.35 11.95 -15.29
N ASN A 282 -9.68 11.79 -15.39
CA ASN A 282 -10.28 10.58 -15.94
C ASN A 282 -9.94 10.39 -17.43
N ALA A 283 -9.87 11.49 -18.20
CA ALA A 283 -9.54 11.45 -19.62
C ALA A 283 -8.10 10.98 -19.88
N VAL A 284 -7.14 11.37 -19.04
CA VAL A 284 -5.75 10.90 -19.15
C VAL A 284 -5.54 9.49 -18.59
N GLY A 285 -6.48 8.96 -17.81
CA GLY A 285 -6.37 7.66 -17.14
C GLY A 285 -6.01 6.48 -18.05
N PRO A 286 -6.68 6.27 -19.19
CA PRO A 286 -6.34 5.20 -20.14
C PRO A 286 -4.93 5.33 -20.73
N TRP A 287 -4.51 6.56 -21.06
CA TRP A 287 -3.15 6.84 -21.53
C TRP A 287 -2.14 6.54 -20.43
N LEU A 288 -2.39 7.05 -19.22
CA LEU A 288 -1.52 6.88 -18.06
C LEU A 288 -1.30 5.40 -17.71
N ARG A 289 -2.36 4.58 -17.78
CA ARG A 289 -2.28 3.13 -17.59
C ARG A 289 -1.28 2.48 -18.53
N ARG A 290 -1.49 2.66 -19.84
CA ARG A 290 -0.65 2.04 -20.87
C ARG A 290 0.81 2.51 -20.75
N ARG A 291 1.03 3.78 -20.45
CA ARG A 291 2.37 4.36 -20.23
C ARG A 291 3.06 3.77 -18.99
N VAL A 292 2.32 3.55 -17.91
CA VAL A 292 2.84 2.94 -16.68
C VAL A 292 3.17 1.46 -16.91
N GLU A 293 2.38 0.77 -17.73
CA GLU A 293 2.59 -0.62 -18.15
C GLU A 293 3.74 -0.80 -19.16
N GLY A 294 4.34 0.31 -19.63
CA GLY A 294 5.56 0.31 -20.44
C GLY A 294 5.36 0.53 -21.94
N GLU A 295 4.13 0.84 -22.39
CA GLU A 295 3.90 1.21 -23.78
C GLU A 295 4.44 2.62 -24.09
N SER A 296 5.31 2.75 -25.10
CA SER A 296 5.92 4.03 -25.49
C SER A 296 5.15 4.81 -26.57
N ASP A 297 4.32 4.13 -27.37
CA ASP A 297 3.74 4.72 -28.60
C ASP A 297 2.26 5.10 -28.42
N VAL A 298 1.90 5.46 -27.19
CA VAL A 298 0.53 5.84 -26.83
C VAL A 298 0.31 7.32 -27.11
N VAL A 299 -0.62 7.63 -28.00
CA VAL A 299 -1.01 9.01 -28.31
C VAL A 299 -2.36 9.35 -27.71
N LEU A 300 -2.49 10.54 -27.13
CA LEU A 300 -3.73 11.09 -26.59
C LEU A 300 -3.89 12.55 -27.03
N ALA A 301 -5.02 12.88 -27.66
CA ALA A 301 -5.39 14.25 -27.98
C ALA A 301 -6.56 14.69 -27.08
N ILE A 302 -6.42 15.87 -26.46
CA ILE A 302 -7.39 16.44 -25.54
C ILE A 302 -7.78 17.82 -26.06
N ASP A 303 -9.08 18.09 -26.14
CA ASP A 303 -9.59 19.45 -26.32
C ASP A 303 -9.74 20.15 -24.97
N ALA A 304 -9.03 21.26 -24.80
CA ALA A 304 -9.01 22.03 -23.56
C ALA A 304 -10.42 22.51 -23.16
N ALA A 305 -11.24 22.86 -24.16
CA ALA A 305 -12.60 23.36 -23.96
C ALA A 305 -13.52 22.33 -23.27
N ASP A 306 -13.36 21.03 -23.54
CA ASP A 306 -14.17 19.96 -22.95
C ASP A 306 -14.01 19.87 -21.43
N TYR A 307 -12.91 20.43 -20.91
CA TYR A 307 -12.56 20.43 -19.50
C TYR A 307 -12.58 21.85 -18.90
N GLY A 308 -13.12 22.84 -19.61
CA GLY A 308 -13.21 24.22 -19.11
C GLY A 308 -11.85 24.92 -19.02
N LEU A 309 -10.89 24.53 -19.85
CA LEU A 309 -9.55 25.10 -19.91
C LEU A 309 -9.44 26.05 -21.12
N GLY A 310 -8.95 27.27 -20.91
CA GLY A 310 -8.54 28.16 -22.01
C GLY A 310 -9.63 29.01 -22.69
N ASN A 311 -10.77 29.22 -22.03
CA ASN A 311 -11.72 30.29 -22.38
C ASN A 311 -11.43 31.56 -21.59
#